data_AF-A0AAV5UWR6-F1
#
_entry.id   AF-A0AAV5UWR6-F1
#
_cell.length_a   1.000
_cell.length_b   1.000
_cell.length_c   1.000
_cell.angle_alpha   90.00
_cell.angle_beta   90.00
_cell.angle_gamma   90.00
#
_symmetry.space_group_name_H-M   'P 1'
#
loop_
_entity.id
_entity.type
_entity.pdbx_description
1 polymer ?
#
loop_
_entity_poly.entity_id
_entity_poly.type
_entity_poly.pdbx_seq_one_letter_code
_entity_poly.pdbx_strand_id
1 'polypeptide(L)'
;SSNSSRVVSTMRLPLLLLLAVSTTSAENSIDISTLFSAGLLPLTPCTQPCLTDLIHATREILYFKDTLHHFQSLCSTYDNASLCVSQQEVACGHSTSFAANSDPVNAMCNRKWDALAPLVPCVEKAVDGLLSVCDSSCLFTSSLSEMSRRESVRRMAEAGGDNRFALVAELSSLCPASSCMLSCMAKSLNAACPPAGDDIIGAILRPFHVYAEMLEADEVLKSIVFKVAPPTCYPFLVEDGLEKMQAGEYAKEESGEEASADLLESHRSMDAESDYFQEDAQDGLSTLLSASGLPQCTDACLSDLLLAANKIFDFNNTLHNFEQLCSTYDNASLCVASQEIECVHMASFAVGASGLEEICKTKKEQFARHSSCLSPHIDSALSSCDITCQLTSSVSRLIDSPTILESAQADDRIGLYQEIAPLCPSMGCMVSCIARSLNRYCAPAGSEIAESLLRPFVKASELLISLGPEEFDTVRATLPSACHIFVSLTDLADMVEGVESSKWASPSEVAALAVEEAKEREMEESIIVGMMQEQQAEESLLAQAVLQDLETQQQLQRATSDLQQVQHDEDDHHELQQQPEPEVQPDESVNWGRPGQIPRSSRMEFAEI
;
A
#
# COMPACT_ATOMS: atom_id res chain seq x y z
N SER A 1 -22.71 14.88 -26.84
CA SER A 1 -21.76 15.33 -25.83
C SER A 1 -21.82 14.33 -24.69
N SER A 2 -20.79 13.47 -24.65
CA SER A 2 -20.78 12.16 -24.00
C SER A 2 -20.44 12.24 -22.52
N ASN A 3 -21.31 11.67 -21.68
CA ASN A 3 -20.93 11.11 -20.39
C ASN A 3 -20.01 9.92 -20.64
N SER A 4 -18.70 10.14 -20.55
CA SER A 4 -17.69 9.09 -20.50
C SER A 4 -16.92 9.28 -19.21
N SER A 5 -17.51 8.83 -18.11
CA SER A 5 -16.87 8.78 -16.81
C SER A 5 -17.53 7.71 -15.96
N ARG A 6 -16.69 6.85 -15.37
CA ARG A 6 -16.98 5.71 -14.49
C ARG A 6 -17.23 4.37 -15.18
N VAL A 7 -16.15 3.83 -15.76
CA VAL A 7 -15.86 2.39 -15.65
C VAL A 7 -14.39 2.28 -15.28
N VAL A 8 -14.06 2.56 -14.01
CA VAL A 8 -12.81 2.03 -13.43
C VAL A 8 -13.14 0.57 -13.14
N SER A 9 -12.81 -0.28 -14.11
CA SER A 9 -13.02 -1.72 -14.03
C SER A 9 -12.15 -2.25 -12.89
N THR A 10 -12.78 -2.93 -11.92
CA THR A 10 -12.07 -3.60 -10.83
C THR A 10 -11.05 -4.56 -11.42
N MET A 11 -9.76 -4.37 -11.09
CA MET A 11 -8.69 -5.28 -11.50
C MET A 11 -8.99 -6.72 -11.05
N ARG A 12 -8.82 -7.67 -11.96
CA ARG A 12 -9.24 -9.08 -11.85
C ARG A 12 -8.09 -10.07 -12.09
N LEU A 13 -6.85 -9.61 -11.88
CA LEU A 13 -5.62 -10.37 -12.10
C LEU A 13 -5.54 -11.73 -11.37
N PRO A 14 -6.08 -11.91 -10.14
CA PRO A 14 -5.79 -13.14 -9.39
C PRO A 14 -6.46 -14.40 -9.95
N LEU A 15 -7.68 -14.29 -10.50
CA LEU A 15 -8.46 -15.46 -10.97
C LEU A 15 -7.73 -16.28 -12.05
N LEU A 16 -6.89 -15.61 -12.83
CA LEU A 16 -6.32 -16.20 -14.04
C LEU A 16 -5.20 -17.19 -13.76
N LEU A 17 -4.44 -16.97 -12.68
CA LEU A 17 -3.31 -17.83 -12.29
C LEU A 17 -3.72 -19.18 -11.69
N LEU A 18 -5.01 -19.41 -11.41
CA LEU A 18 -5.48 -20.63 -10.76
C LEU A 18 -6.19 -21.65 -11.68
N LEU A 19 -6.30 -21.39 -12.99
CA LEU A 19 -6.88 -22.35 -13.96
C LEU A 19 -5.92 -23.42 -14.48
N ALA A 20 -4.65 -23.38 -14.09
CA ALA A 20 -3.77 -24.54 -14.16
C ALA A 20 -3.21 -24.67 -12.76
N VAL A 21 -3.51 -25.71 -11.98
CA VAL A 21 -2.69 -26.14 -10.82
C VAL A 21 -3.01 -27.57 -10.45
N SER A 22 -2.04 -28.41 -10.08
CA SER A 22 -2.28 -29.66 -9.32
C SER A 22 -1.02 -30.35 -8.85
N THR A 23 -1.21 -31.17 -7.79
CA THR A 23 -0.50 -32.35 -7.21
C THR A 23 0.08 -32.51 -5.78
N THR A 24 -0.18 -33.74 -5.30
CA THR A 24 0.64 -34.74 -4.59
C THR A 24 1.48 -34.36 -3.37
N SER A 25 0.84 -34.34 -2.21
CA SER A 25 1.31 -35.10 -1.04
C SER A 25 0.15 -35.23 -0.05
N ALA A 26 -0.05 -36.43 0.50
CA ALA A 26 -1.08 -36.71 1.50
C ALA A 26 -0.88 -35.91 2.81
N GLU A 27 0.22 -35.17 2.95
CA GLU A 27 0.50 -34.37 4.14
C GLU A 27 0.19 -32.88 4.00
N ASN A 28 -0.07 -32.38 2.79
CA ASN A 28 -0.23 -30.94 2.57
C ASN A 28 -1.48 -30.58 1.75
N SER A 29 -2.63 -30.40 2.40
CA SER A 29 -3.83 -29.88 1.74
C SER A 29 -3.61 -28.43 1.31
N ILE A 30 -3.71 -28.17 0.00
CA ILE A 30 -3.82 -26.82 -0.57
C ILE A 30 -5.17 -26.24 -0.12
N ASP A 31 -5.15 -25.09 0.54
CA ASP A 31 -6.37 -24.39 0.94
C ASP A 31 -6.87 -23.47 -0.19
N ILE A 32 -7.52 -24.10 -1.17
CA ILE A 32 -8.10 -23.40 -2.32
C ILE A 32 -9.17 -22.41 -1.87
N SER A 33 -9.89 -22.70 -0.77
CA SER A 33 -10.91 -21.78 -0.25
C SER A 33 -10.28 -20.46 0.17
N THR A 34 -9.12 -20.52 0.84
CA THR A 34 -8.33 -19.34 1.20
C THR A 34 -7.91 -18.57 -0.05
N LEU A 35 -7.36 -19.24 -1.08
CA LEU A 35 -6.96 -18.57 -2.32
C LEU A 35 -8.13 -17.87 -3.01
N PHE A 36 -9.26 -18.56 -3.16
CA PHE A 36 -10.48 -17.99 -3.75
C PHE A 36 -10.97 -16.76 -2.99
N SER A 37 -10.94 -16.81 -1.66
CA SER A 37 -11.38 -15.72 -0.79
C SER A 37 -10.40 -14.55 -0.79
N ALA A 38 -9.09 -14.79 -0.96
CA ALA A 38 -8.06 -13.76 -0.92
C ALA A 38 -8.05 -12.83 -2.14
N GLY A 39 -8.62 -13.22 -3.28
CA GLY A 39 -8.71 -12.30 -4.41
C GLY A 39 -9.14 -12.86 -5.77
N LEU A 40 -9.44 -14.16 -5.90
CA LEU A 40 -9.82 -14.73 -7.21
C LEU A 40 -11.22 -14.30 -7.63
N LEU A 41 -12.17 -14.37 -6.69
CA LEU A 41 -13.51 -13.84 -6.86
C LEU A 41 -13.79 -13.04 -5.60
N PRO A 42 -14.42 -11.86 -5.68
CA PRO A 42 -15.05 -11.30 -4.50
C PRO A 42 -16.11 -12.31 -4.06
N LEU A 43 -15.73 -13.22 -3.16
CA LEU A 43 -16.64 -14.13 -2.48
C LEU A 43 -17.40 -13.27 -1.48
N THR A 44 -18.28 -12.45 -2.02
CA THR A 44 -19.29 -11.82 -1.18
C THR A 44 -20.04 -12.95 -0.48
N PRO A 45 -20.49 -12.76 0.77
CA PRO A 45 -21.32 -13.75 1.46
C PRO A 45 -22.54 -14.19 0.64
N CYS A 46 -22.94 -13.36 -0.33
CA CYS A 46 -24.01 -13.58 -1.29
C CYS A 46 -23.64 -14.63 -2.37
N THR A 47 -22.44 -14.55 -2.96
CA THR A 47 -22.00 -15.43 -4.06
C THR A 47 -21.32 -16.71 -3.58
N GLN A 48 -20.80 -16.75 -2.36
CA GLN A 48 -20.09 -17.91 -1.81
C GLN A 48 -20.88 -19.23 -1.93
N PRO A 49 -22.19 -19.31 -1.59
CA PRO A 49 -22.95 -20.56 -1.71
C PRO A 49 -23.06 -21.08 -3.16
N CYS A 50 -23.04 -20.17 -4.14
CA CYS A 50 -23.08 -20.53 -5.56
C CYS A 50 -21.75 -21.13 -6.06
N LEU A 51 -20.64 -20.89 -5.36
CA LEU A 51 -19.29 -21.23 -5.81
C LEU A 51 -18.70 -22.43 -5.10
N THR A 52 -19.31 -22.91 -4.00
CA THR A 52 -18.83 -24.05 -3.21
C THR A 52 -18.56 -25.29 -4.07
N ASP A 53 -19.51 -25.69 -4.91
CA ASP A 53 -19.37 -26.89 -5.75
C ASP A 53 -18.31 -26.69 -6.84
N LEU A 54 -18.21 -25.48 -7.39
CA LEU A 54 -17.18 -25.13 -8.38
C LEU A 54 -15.78 -25.14 -7.77
N ILE A 55 -15.63 -24.62 -6.55
CA ILE A 55 -14.37 -24.66 -5.78
C ILE A 55 -13.98 -26.11 -5.50
N HIS A 56 -14.95 -26.95 -5.11
CA HIS A 56 -14.71 -28.38 -4.91
C HIS A 56 -14.31 -29.09 -6.21
N ALA A 57 -15.00 -28.85 -7.33
CA ALA A 57 -14.63 -29.46 -8.60
C ALA A 57 -13.24 -29.01 -9.08
N THR A 58 -12.89 -27.74 -8.86
CA THR A 58 -11.55 -27.20 -9.12
C THR A 58 -10.51 -27.95 -8.27
N ARG A 59 -10.82 -28.18 -6.99
CA ARG A 59 -9.96 -28.97 -6.08
C ARG A 59 -9.64 -30.36 -6.60
N GLU A 60 -10.64 -31.06 -7.14
CA GLU A 60 -10.44 -32.44 -7.62
C GLU A 60 -9.56 -32.50 -8.87
N ILE A 61 -9.64 -31.49 -9.75
CA ILE A 61 -8.69 -31.35 -10.86
C ILE A 61 -7.26 -31.21 -10.31
N LEU A 62 -7.10 -30.52 -9.17
CA LEU A 62 -5.79 -30.29 -8.53
C LEU A 62 -5.12 -31.56 -7.96
N TYR A 63 -5.66 -32.77 -8.18
CA TYR A 63 -5.00 -34.02 -7.81
C TYR A 63 -4.33 -34.77 -8.97
N PHE A 64 -4.37 -34.27 -10.22
CA PHE A 64 -3.92 -34.95 -11.46
C PHE A 64 -4.31 -36.43 -11.55
N LYS A 65 -5.51 -36.74 -11.09
CA LYS A 65 -6.06 -38.08 -11.17
C LYS A 65 -7.43 -37.98 -11.79
N ASP A 66 -7.69 -38.81 -12.80
CA ASP A 66 -8.95 -38.80 -13.53
C ASP A 66 -9.25 -37.37 -14.05
N THR A 67 -8.20 -36.65 -14.50
CA THR A 67 -8.25 -35.20 -14.74
C THR A 67 -9.38 -34.81 -15.69
N LEU A 68 -9.57 -35.60 -16.75
CA LEU A 68 -10.65 -35.38 -17.72
C LEU A 68 -12.05 -35.55 -17.11
N HIS A 69 -12.21 -36.51 -16.20
CA HIS A 69 -13.48 -36.71 -15.51
C HIS A 69 -13.80 -35.55 -14.57
N HIS A 70 -12.81 -35.10 -13.80
CA HIS A 70 -12.95 -33.91 -12.95
C HIS A 70 -13.16 -32.64 -13.77
N PHE A 71 -12.58 -32.56 -14.96
CA PHE A 71 -12.83 -31.49 -15.90
C PHE A 71 -14.29 -31.42 -16.36
N GLN A 72 -14.90 -32.56 -16.70
CA GLN A 72 -16.33 -32.62 -17.03
C GLN A 72 -17.19 -32.20 -15.83
N SER A 73 -16.81 -32.63 -14.62
CA SER A 73 -17.45 -32.20 -13.37
C SER A 73 -17.35 -30.68 -13.18
N LEU A 74 -16.18 -30.08 -13.42
CA LEU A 74 -15.96 -28.63 -13.39
C LEU A 74 -16.91 -27.90 -14.35
N CYS A 75 -17.06 -28.38 -15.58
CA CYS A 75 -17.99 -27.76 -16.53
C CYS A 75 -19.44 -27.83 -16.06
N SER A 76 -19.88 -28.96 -15.52
CA SER A 76 -21.25 -29.09 -14.98
C SER A 76 -21.50 -28.21 -13.75
N THR A 77 -20.51 -28.09 -12.86
CA THR A 77 -20.60 -27.23 -11.67
C THR A 77 -20.47 -25.75 -12.02
N TYR A 78 -19.73 -25.41 -13.07
CA TYR A 78 -19.65 -24.06 -13.61
C TYR A 78 -21.00 -23.57 -14.13
N ASP A 79 -21.72 -24.37 -14.92
CA ASP A 79 -23.05 -24.00 -15.41
C ASP A 79 -24.03 -23.76 -14.26
N ASN A 80 -23.99 -24.61 -13.23
CA ASN A 80 -24.79 -24.46 -12.02
C ASN A 80 -24.43 -23.18 -11.24
N ALA A 81 -23.13 -22.92 -11.05
CA ALA A 81 -22.64 -21.72 -10.39
C ALA A 81 -23.04 -20.45 -11.14
N SER A 82 -22.88 -20.45 -12.47
CA SER A 82 -23.28 -19.34 -13.34
C SER A 82 -24.78 -19.06 -13.28
N LEU A 83 -25.60 -20.12 -13.32
CA LEU A 83 -27.04 -19.98 -13.15
C LEU A 83 -27.38 -19.41 -11.76
N CYS A 84 -26.77 -19.94 -10.70
CA CYS A 84 -26.98 -19.46 -9.33
C CYS A 84 -26.60 -17.98 -9.16
N VAL A 85 -25.43 -17.56 -9.64
CA VAL A 85 -24.98 -16.16 -9.57
C VAL A 85 -25.89 -15.25 -10.38
N SER A 86 -26.35 -15.66 -11.56
CA SER A 86 -27.28 -14.87 -12.37
C SER A 86 -28.65 -14.67 -11.69
N GLN A 87 -29.13 -15.67 -10.95
CA GLN A 87 -30.39 -15.57 -10.20
C GLN A 87 -30.28 -14.62 -9.00
N GLN A 88 -29.07 -14.48 -8.44
CA GLN A 88 -28.81 -13.59 -7.31
C GLN A 88 -28.37 -12.17 -7.74
N GLU A 89 -28.38 -11.84 -9.03
CA GLU A 89 -27.92 -10.56 -9.58
C GLU A 89 -28.58 -9.34 -8.91
N VAL A 90 -29.87 -9.44 -8.58
CA VAL A 90 -30.62 -8.37 -7.91
C VAL A 90 -30.19 -8.17 -6.45
N ALA A 91 -29.75 -9.24 -5.77
CA ALA A 91 -29.36 -9.21 -4.37
C ALA A 91 -27.88 -8.87 -4.16
N CYS A 92 -26.99 -9.31 -5.06
CA CYS A 92 -25.54 -9.18 -4.88
C CYS A 92 -24.91 -8.00 -5.66
N GLY A 93 -25.64 -7.29 -6.54
CA GLY A 93 -25.18 -6.06 -7.21
C GLY A 93 -23.98 -6.16 -8.16
N HIS A 94 -23.40 -7.35 -8.36
CA HIS A 94 -22.09 -7.54 -9.02
C HIS A 94 -21.99 -8.76 -9.97
N SER A 95 -23.08 -9.18 -10.63
CA SER A 95 -23.10 -10.29 -11.60
C SER A 95 -22.04 -10.18 -12.72
N THR A 96 -21.78 -8.96 -13.19
CA THR A 96 -20.82 -8.67 -14.27
C THR A 96 -19.38 -9.00 -13.90
N SER A 97 -19.07 -9.09 -12.61
CA SER A 97 -17.74 -9.50 -12.15
C SER A 97 -17.53 -11.00 -12.32
N PHE A 98 -18.51 -11.81 -11.94
CA PHE A 98 -18.44 -13.25 -12.11
C PHE A 98 -18.38 -13.64 -13.59
N ALA A 99 -19.29 -13.15 -14.43
CA ALA A 99 -19.37 -13.56 -15.83
C ALA A 99 -18.09 -13.25 -16.64
N ALA A 100 -17.47 -12.09 -16.41
CA ALA A 100 -16.22 -11.75 -17.10
C ALA A 100 -15.00 -12.49 -16.52
N ASN A 101 -15.03 -12.83 -15.23
CA ASN A 101 -14.01 -13.69 -14.63
C ASN A 101 -14.14 -15.13 -15.12
N SER A 102 -15.36 -15.63 -15.31
CA SER A 102 -15.62 -17.03 -15.62
C SER A 102 -15.76 -17.34 -17.11
N ASP A 103 -15.65 -16.34 -17.99
CA ASP A 103 -15.54 -16.53 -19.45
C ASP A 103 -14.47 -17.54 -19.91
N PRO A 104 -13.33 -17.76 -19.21
CA PRO A 104 -12.36 -18.78 -19.59
C PRO A 104 -12.93 -20.19 -19.46
N VAL A 105 -13.54 -20.45 -18.30
CA VAL A 105 -14.20 -21.72 -17.99
C VAL A 105 -15.36 -21.93 -18.96
N ASN A 106 -16.13 -20.88 -19.23
CA ASN A 106 -17.17 -20.88 -20.25
C ASN A 106 -16.65 -21.22 -21.65
N ALA A 107 -15.57 -20.58 -22.10
CA ALA A 107 -14.99 -20.81 -23.41
C ALA A 107 -14.47 -22.25 -23.54
N MET A 108 -13.86 -22.77 -22.47
CA MET A 108 -13.33 -24.13 -22.44
C MET A 108 -14.46 -25.17 -22.45
N CYS A 109 -15.47 -24.99 -21.59
CA CYS A 109 -16.60 -25.91 -21.45
C CYS A 109 -17.58 -25.86 -22.63
N ASN A 110 -17.88 -24.67 -23.15
CA ASN A 110 -18.95 -24.49 -24.14
C ASN A 110 -18.47 -24.24 -25.57
N ARG A 111 -17.24 -23.74 -25.80
CA ARG A 111 -16.76 -23.42 -27.16
C ARG A 111 -15.71 -24.38 -27.69
N LYS A 112 -14.83 -24.90 -26.83
CA LYS A 112 -13.70 -25.75 -27.24
C LYS A 112 -13.92 -27.25 -27.01
N TRP A 113 -14.93 -27.64 -26.25
CA TRP A 113 -15.17 -29.07 -25.98
C TRP A 113 -15.41 -29.88 -27.26
N ASP A 114 -16.15 -29.34 -28.23
CA ASP A 114 -16.38 -30.01 -29.53
C ASP A 114 -15.08 -30.22 -30.33
N ALA A 115 -14.13 -29.29 -30.22
CA ALA A 115 -12.82 -29.39 -30.87
C ALA A 115 -11.91 -30.40 -30.15
N LEU A 116 -12.04 -30.53 -28.83
CA LEU A 116 -11.30 -31.49 -28.02
C LEU A 116 -11.91 -32.90 -28.05
N ALA A 117 -13.20 -33.05 -28.34
CA ALA A 117 -13.92 -34.32 -28.32
C ALA A 117 -13.23 -35.46 -29.11
N PRO A 118 -12.65 -35.21 -30.31
CA PRO A 118 -11.90 -36.25 -31.04
C PRO A 118 -10.58 -36.65 -30.36
N LEU A 119 -9.98 -35.76 -29.58
CA LEU A 119 -8.70 -35.95 -28.88
C LEU A 119 -8.88 -36.55 -27.48
N VAL A 120 -10.10 -36.52 -26.94
CA VAL A 120 -10.44 -37.00 -25.59
C VAL A 120 -9.81 -38.36 -25.25
N PRO A 121 -9.93 -39.43 -26.07
CA PRO A 121 -9.34 -40.72 -25.72
C PRO A 121 -7.81 -40.71 -25.62
N CYS A 122 -7.14 -39.84 -26.38
CA CYS A 122 -5.69 -39.67 -26.31
C CYS A 122 -5.31 -38.89 -25.05
N VAL A 123 -5.98 -37.75 -24.83
CA VAL A 123 -5.76 -36.88 -23.68
C VAL A 123 -6.02 -37.63 -22.38
N GLU A 124 -7.14 -38.34 -22.25
CA GLU A 124 -7.48 -39.16 -21.08
C GLU A 124 -6.37 -40.15 -20.71
N LYS A 125 -5.73 -40.76 -21.72
CA LYS A 125 -4.65 -41.73 -21.51
C LYS A 125 -3.32 -41.07 -21.13
N ALA A 126 -3.05 -39.86 -21.59
CA ALA A 126 -1.76 -39.20 -21.44
C ALA A 126 -1.71 -38.19 -20.29
N VAL A 127 -2.81 -37.49 -20.02
CA VAL A 127 -2.83 -36.23 -19.27
C VAL A 127 -2.37 -36.38 -17.83
N ASP A 128 -2.85 -37.38 -17.09
CA ASP A 128 -2.49 -37.58 -15.68
C ASP A 128 -0.97 -37.81 -15.51
N GLY A 129 -0.38 -38.62 -16.41
CA GLY A 129 1.06 -38.88 -16.40
C GLY A 129 1.89 -37.66 -16.77
N LEU A 130 1.47 -36.91 -17.80
CA LEU A 130 2.16 -35.69 -18.24
C LEU A 130 2.11 -34.59 -17.19
N LEU A 131 0.97 -34.43 -16.54
CA LEU A 131 0.78 -33.43 -15.50
C LEU A 131 1.70 -33.69 -14.30
N SER A 132 1.81 -34.95 -13.86
CA SER A 132 2.75 -35.33 -12.79
C SER A 132 4.22 -35.06 -13.16
N VAL A 133 4.62 -35.28 -14.43
CA VAL A 133 5.98 -34.99 -14.91
C VAL A 133 6.25 -33.48 -14.96
N CYS A 134 5.27 -32.71 -15.42
CA CYS A 134 5.41 -31.26 -15.48
C CYS A 134 5.48 -30.63 -14.08
N ASP A 135 4.65 -31.08 -13.14
CA ASP A 135 4.69 -30.56 -11.77
C ASP A 135 5.96 -30.94 -11.03
N SER A 136 6.48 -32.15 -11.19
CA SER A 136 7.77 -32.50 -10.56
C SER A 136 8.93 -31.64 -11.08
N SER A 137 8.87 -31.20 -12.35
CA SER A 137 9.88 -30.34 -12.97
C SER A 137 9.72 -28.87 -12.60
N CYS A 138 8.48 -28.41 -12.45
CA CYS A 138 8.12 -27.00 -12.25
C CYS A 138 7.80 -26.64 -10.79
N LEU A 139 7.68 -27.62 -9.90
CA LEU A 139 7.35 -27.49 -8.48
C LEU A 139 6.08 -26.70 -8.21
N PHE A 140 5.11 -26.81 -9.12
CA PHE A 140 3.99 -25.90 -9.17
C PHE A 140 3.06 -26.01 -7.97
N THR A 141 2.82 -27.23 -7.53
CA THR A 141 2.04 -27.57 -6.35
C THR A 141 2.61 -27.07 -5.06
N SER A 142 3.92 -27.24 -4.93
CA SER A 142 4.66 -26.77 -3.79
C SER A 142 4.48 -25.27 -3.68
N SER A 143 4.67 -24.53 -4.79
CA SER A 143 4.45 -23.08 -4.83
C SER A 143 3.01 -22.69 -4.50
N LEU A 144 2.00 -23.40 -5.01
CA LEU A 144 0.60 -23.09 -4.69
C LEU A 144 0.26 -23.39 -3.23
N SER A 145 0.70 -24.53 -2.71
CA SER A 145 0.50 -24.94 -1.32
C SER A 145 1.14 -23.94 -0.37
N GLU A 146 2.38 -23.54 -0.64
CA GLU A 146 3.10 -22.51 0.09
C GLU A 146 2.31 -21.19 0.08
N MET A 147 1.91 -20.69 -1.10
CA MET A 147 1.13 -19.47 -1.23
C MET A 147 -0.19 -19.53 -0.44
N SER A 148 -0.92 -20.65 -0.50
CA SER A 148 -2.18 -20.82 0.24
C SER A 148 -2.01 -20.80 1.77
N ARG A 149 -0.79 -21.07 2.25
CA ARG A 149 -0.45 -21.09 3.69
C ARG A 149 0.13 -19.78 4.18
N ARG A 150 0.51 -18.88 3.27
CA ARG A 150 1.07 -17.58 3.66
C ARG A 150 0.07 -16.82 4.49
N GLU A 151 0.54 -16.31 5.63
CA GLU A 151 -0.27 -15.59 6.59
C GLU A 151 -0.87 -14.31 5.98
N SER A 152 -0.14 -13.65 5.06
CA SER A 152 -0.65 -12.51 4.28
C SER A 152 -1.85 -12.91 3.42
N VAL A 153 -1.77 -14.02 2.70
CA VAL A 153 -2.86 -14.54 1.85
C VAL A 153 -4.06 -14.96 2.68
N ARG A 154 -3.84 -15.59 3.84
CA ARG A 154 -4.91 -15.92 4.80
C ARG A 154 -5.60 -14.67 5.34
N ARG A 155 -4.85 -13.66 5.76
CA ARG A 155 -5.42 -12.39 6.20
C ARG A 155 -6.22 -11.70 5.10
N MET A 156 -5.76 -11.74 3.86
CA MET A 156 -6.52 -11.23 2.70
C MET A 156 -7.83 -11.99 2.50
N ALA A 157 -7.80 -13.33 2.65
CA ALA A 157 -8.99 -14.17 2.59
C ALA A 157 -9.99 -13.84 3.70
N GLU A 158 -9.52 -13.70 4.93
CA GLU A 158 -10.34 -13.35 6.10
C GLU A 158 -10.94 -11.93 5.98
N ALA A 159 -10.22 -11.02 5.32
CA ALA A 159 -10.68 -9.67 4.99
C ALA A 159 -11.61 -9.60 3.76
N GLY A 160 -12.01 -10.74 3.18
CA GLY A 160 -12.94 -10.79 2.04
C GLY A 160 -12.33 -10.49 0.67
N GLY A 161 -10.99 -10.42 0.57
CA GLY A 161 -10.29 -10.28 -0.71
C GLY A 161 -10.30 -8.86 -1.29
N ASP A 162 -10.50 -7.84 -0.45
CA ASP A 162 -10.56 -6.44 -0.87
C ASP A 162 -9.21 -5.90 -1.37
N ASN A 163 -8.09 -6.48 -0.94
CA ASN A 163 -6.74 -6.05 -1.34
C ASN A 163 -6.10 -6.93 -2.42
N ARG A 164 -6.68 -6.91 -3.62
CA ARG A 164 -6.20 -7.71 -4.75
C ARG A 164 -4.78 -7.37 -5.18
N PHE A 165 -4.34 -6.12 -4.99
CA PHE A 165 -2.98 -5.70 -5.31
C PHE A 165 -1.94 -6.36 -4.40
N ALA A 166 -2.26 -6.50 -3.10
CA ALA A 166 -1.39 -7.25 -2.20
C ALA A 166 -1.30 -8.73 -2.59
N LEU A 167 -2.40 -9.34 -3.05
CA LEU A 167 -2.37 -10.72 -3.55
C LEU A 167 -1.46 -10.85 -4.77
N VAL A 168 -1.40 -9.83 -5.64
CA VAL A 168 -0.53 -9.84 -6.81
C VAL A 168 0.95 -9.88 -6.44
N ALA A 169 1.35 -9.17 -5.37
CA ALA A 169 2.71 -9.23 -4.85
C ALA A 169 3.07 -10.62 -4.32
N GLU A 170 2.09 -11.38 -3.80
CA GLU A 170 2.29 -12.74 -3.29
C GLU A 170 2.45 -13.81 -4.38
N LEU A 171 2.26 -13.46 -5.67
CA LEU A 171 2.34 -14.40 -6.80
C LEU A 171 3.76 -14.70 -7.28
N SER A 172 4.77 -14.06 -6.69
CA SER A 172 6.16 -14.09 -7.16
C SER A 172 6.75 -15.49 -7.34
N SER A 173 6.47 -16.40 -6.40
CA SER A 173 6.91 -17.81 -6.48
C SER A 173 5.97 -18.69 -7.32
N LEU A 174 4.71 -18.28 -7.49
CA LEU A 174 3.71 -19.02 -8.25
C LEU A 174 3.88 -18.79 -9.75
N CYS A 175 4.07 -17.55 -10.20
CA CYS A 175 4.22 -17.20 -11.62
C CYS A 175 5.31 -17.98 -12.39
N PRO A 176 6.56 -18.13 -11.90
CA PRO A 176 7.57 -18.92 -12.61
C PRO A 176 7.21 -20.41 -12.64
N ALA A 177 6.58 -20.92 -11.58
CA ALA A 177 6.13 -22.31 -11.53
C ALA A 177 4.95 -22.57 -12.48
N SER A 178 3.96 -21.66 -12.53
CA SER A 178 2.84 -21.68 -13.45
C SER A 178 3.28 -21.61 -14.91
N SER A 179 4.18 -20.69 -15.24
CA SER A 179 4.65 -20.50 -16.63
C SER A 179 5.44 -21.71 -17.12
N CYS A 180 6.29 -22.28 -16.26
CA CYS A 180 6.95 -23.56 -16.51
C CYS A 180 5.93 -24.69 -16.72
N MET A 181 4.95 -24.82 -15.82
CA MET A 181 3.93 -25.88 -15.88
C MET A 181 3.15 -25.84 -17.19
N LEU A 182 2.62 -24.66 -17.53
CA LEU A 182 1.82 -24.44 -18.75
C LEU A 182 2.64 -24.74 -20.01
N SER A 183 3.90 -24.31 -20.03
CA SER A 183 4.81 -24.56 -21.15
C SER A 183 5.14 -26.04 -21.30
N CYS A 184 5.43 -26.72 -20.18
CA CYS A 184 5.68 -28.16 -20.17
C CYS A 184 4.46 -28.94 -20.65
N MET A 185 3.26 -28.56 -20.20
CA MET A 185 2.02 -29.16 -20.63
C MET A 185 1.77 -28.95 -22.12
N ALA A 186 1.92 -27.73 -22.64
CA ALA A 186 1.73 -27.43 -24.06
C ALA A 186 2.62 -28.34 -24.91
N LYS A 187 3.92 -28.36 -24.61
CA LYS A 187 4.93 -29.16 -25.32
C LYS A 187 4.64 -30.65 -25.22
N SER A 188 4.36 -31.16 -24.02
CA SER A 188 4.19 -32.60 -23.77
C SER A 188 2.88 -33.14 -24.34
N LEU A 189 1.78 -32.38 -24.23
CA LEU A 189 0.50 -32.76 -24.81
C LEU A 189 0.55 -32.69 -26.34
N ASN A 190 1.23 -31.71 -26.94
CA ASN A 190 1.40 -31.68 -28.39
C ASN A 190 2.29 -32.82 -28.89
N ALA A 191 3.27 -33.26 -28.10
CA ALA A 191 4.09 -34.43 -28.43
C ALA A 191 3.27 -35.74 -28.37
N ALA A 192 2.38 -35.88 -27.39
CA ALA A 192 1.59 -37.09 -27.20
C ALA A 192 0.31 -37.13 -28.06
N CYS A 193 -0.38 -36.00 -28.18
CA CYS A 193 -1.74 -35.86 -28.72
C CYS A 193 -1.90 -34.56 -29.54
N PRO A 194 -1.17 -34.33 -30.64
CA PRO A 194 -1.26 -33.07 -31.38
C PRO A 194 -2.66 -32.87 -32.01
N PRO A 195 -3.24 -31.64 -31.99
CA PRO A 195 -2.74 -30.38 -31.42
C PRO A 195 -3.29 -30.05 -30.01
N ALA A 196 -3.53 -31.06 -29.17
CA ALA A 196 -4.22 -30.88 -27.89
C ALA A 196 -3.52 -29.91 -26.93
N GLY A 197 -2.18 -29.85 -26.94
CA GLY A 197 -1.42 -28.92 -26.10
C GLY A 197 -1.75 -27.48 -26.42
N ASP A 198 -1.69 -27.09 -27.70
CA ASP A 198 -2.04 -25.74 -28.15
C ASP A 198 -3.49 -25.39 -27.82
N ASP A 199 -4.39 -26.35 -28.02
CA ASP A 199 -5.81 -26.10 -27.83
C ASP A 199 -6.22 -25.95 -26.37
N ILE A 200 -5.69 -26.80 -25.50
CA ILE A 200 -5.95 -26.80 -24.05
C ILE A 200 -5.24 -25.61 -23.42
N ILE A 201 -3.94 -25.43 -23.66
CA ILE A 201 -3.19 -24.33 -23.03
C ILE A 201 -3.64 -22.98 -23.57
N GLY A 202 -3.94 -22.85 -24.86
CA GLY A 202 -4.53 -21.63 -25.41
C GLY A 202 -5.91 -21.30 -24.81
N ALA A 203 -6.70 -22.31 -24.41
CA ALA A 203 -7.94 -22.06 -23.70
C ALA A 203 -7.71 -21.56 -22.26
N ILE A 204 -6.72 -22.12 -21.57
CA ILE A 204 -6.31 -21.69 -20.21
C ILE A 204 -5.71 -20.28 -20.24
N LEU A 205 -4.87 -19.97 -21.23
CA LEU A 205 -4.17 -18.68 -21.37
C LEU A 205 -5.06 -17.55 -21.91
N ARG A 206 -6.16 -17.89 -22.61
CA ARG A 206 -7.08 -16.92 -23.23
C ARG A 206 -7.37 -15.66 -22.42
N PRO A 207 -7.58 -15.70 -21.11
CA PRO A 207 -8.06 -14.52 -20.43
C PRO A 207 -6.91 -13.69 -19.87
N PHE A 208 -5.70 -14.25 -19.83
CA PHE A 208 -4.49 -13.46 -19.80
C PHE A 208 -4.28 -12.72 -21.12
N HIS A 209 -4.63 -13.29 -22.28
CA HIS A 209 -4.59 -12.53 -23.55
C HIS A 209 -5.53 -11.32 -23.49
N VAL A 210 -6.78 -11.51 -23.04
CA VAL A 210 -7.72 -10.38 -22.83
C VAL A 210 -7.15 -9.34 -21.87
N TYR A 211 -6.44 -9.78 -20.84
CA TYR A 211 -5.81 -8.88 -19.88
C TYR A 211 -4.61 -8.14 -20.48
N ALA A 212 -3.73 -8.84 -21.21
CA ALA A 212 -2.60 -8.25 -21.92
C ALA A 212 -3.08 -7.20 -22.95
N GLU A 213 -4.09 -7.53 -23.76
CA GLU A 213 -4.74 -6.59 -24.68
C GLU A 213 -5.29 -5.35 -23.95
N MET A 214 -5.91 -5.54 -22.78
CA MET A 214 -6.42 -4.43 -21.96
C MET A 214 -5.29 -3.54 -21.42
N LEU A 215 -4.18 -4.14 -20.96
CA LEU A 215 -3.01 -3.37 -20.52
C LEU A 215 -2.35 -2.64 -21.68
N GLU A 216 -2.28 -3.24 -22.86
CA GLU A 216 -1.77 -2.56 -24.06
C GLU A 216 -2.67 -1.40 -24.50
N ALA A 217 -3.98 -1.48 -24.24
CA ALA A 217 -4.92 -0.41 -24.55
C ALA A 217 -4.90 0.76 -23.53
N ASP A 218 -4.37 0.56 -22.32
CA ASP A 218 -4.35 1.55 -21.24
C ASP A 218 -2.96 1.64 -20.57
N GLU A 219 -2.14 2.58 -21.03
CA GLU A 219 -0.77 2.80 -20.53
C GLU A 219 -0.71 3.17 -19.03
N VAL A 220 -1.74 3.82 -18.49
CA VAL A 220 -1.78 4.15 -17.06
C VAL A 220 -2.00 2.88 -16.25
N LEU A 221 -2.97 2.06 -16.67
CA LEU A 221 -3.26 0.78 -16.05
C LEU A 221 -2.05 -0.16 -16.14
N LYS A 222 -1.41 -0.23 -17.31
CA LYS A 222 -0.17 -0.97 -17.54
C LYS A 222 0.93 -0.53 -16.58
N SER A 223 1.19 0.78 -16.48
CA SER A 223 2.21 1.28 -15.54
C SER A 223 1.91 0.90 -14.09
N ILE A 224 0.65 0.92 -13.66
CA ILE A 224 0.26 0.51 -12.30
C ILE A 224 0.48 -0.99 -12.10
N VAL A 225 0.02 -1.83 -13.03
CA VAL A 225 0.14 -3.29 -12.90
C VAL A 225 1.59 -3.72 -12.92
N PHE A 226 2.40 -3.22 -13.85
CA PHE A 226 3.81 -3.58 -13.92
C PHE A 226 4.63 -3.08 -12.71
N LYS A 227 4.18 -2.00 -12.05
CA LYS A 227 4.79 -1.50 -10.80
C LYS A 227 4.48 -2.38 -9.59
N VAL A 228 3.34 -3.07 -9.58
CA VAL A 228 2.89 -3.93 -8.46
C VAL A 228 3.20 -5.40 -8.70
N ALA A 229 3.10 -5.87 -9.94
CA ALA A 229 3.33 -7.26 -10.30
C ALA A 229 4.82 -7.61 -10.20
N PRO A 230 5.18 -8.73 -9.55
CA PRO A 230 6.54 -9.25 -9.60
C PRO A 230 6.98 -9.44 -11.06
N PRO A 231 8.24 -9.13 -11.42
CA PRO A 231 8.75 -9.33 -12.78
C PRO A 231 8.61 -10.78 -13.28
N THR A 232 8.61 -11.76 -12.36
CA THR A 232 8.37 -13.17 -12.68
C THR A 232 6.97 -13.46 -13.22
N CYS A 233 6.00 -12.55 -13.01
CA CYS A 233 4.64 -12.62 -13.54
C CYS A 233 4.47 -11.93 -14.88
N TYR A 234 5.46 -11.18 -15.39
CA TYR A 234 5.34 -10.46 -16.65
C TYR A 234 4.98 -11.34 -17.85
N PRO A 235 5.40 -12.62 -17.95
CA PRO A 235 4.94 -13.50 -19.02
C PRO A 235 3.42 -13.64 -19.13
N PHE A 236 2.68 -13.43 -18.04
CA PHE A 236 1.21 -13.45 -18.03
C PHE A 236 0.56 -12.12 -18.38
N LEU A 237 1.35 -11.05 -18.51
CA LEU A 237 0.88 -9.66 -18.68
C LEU A 237 1.19 -9.09 -20.06
N VAL A 238 1.94 -9.83 -20.89
CA VAL A 238 2.33 -9.41 -22.24
C VAL A 238 2.04 -10.52 -23.24
N GLU A 239 1.59 -10.15 -24.43
CA GLU A 239 1.20 -11.09 -25.49
C GLU A 239 2.33 -12.07 -25.86
N ASP A 240 3.56 -11.54 -26.05
CA ASP A 240 4.75 -12.35 -26.34
C ASP A 240 5.03 -13.42 -25.26
N GLY A 241 4.74 -13.11 -24.00
CA GLY A 241 4.92 -14.04 -22.89
C GLY A 241 3.91 -15.20 -22.95
N LEU A 242 2.67 -14.90 -23.33
CA LEU A 242 1.60 -15.87 -23.49
C LEU A 242 1.85 -16.79 -24.70
N GLU A 243 2.27 -16.21 -25.83
CA GLU A 243 2.64 -16.97 -27.04
C GLU A 243 3.79 -17.93 -26.76
N LYS A 244 4.82 -17.49 -26.02
CA LYS A 244 5.95 -18.35 -25.61
C LYS A 244 5.54 -19.47 -24.67
N MET A 245 4.61 -19.21 -23.75
CA MET A 245 4.06 -20.28 -22.90
C MET A 245 3.30 -21.31 -23.72
N GLN A 246 2.49 -20.87 -24.70
CA GLN A 246 1.78 -21.78 -25.59
C GLN A 246 2.74 -22.57 -26.50
N ALA A 247 3.85 -21.96 -26.94
CA ALA A 247 4.90 -22.63 -27.71
C ALA A 247 5.77 -23.59 -26.87
N GLY A 248 5.64 -23.57 -25.55
CA GLY A 248 6.40 -24.43 -24.64
C GLY A 248 7.81 -23.94 -24.33
N GLU A 249 8.11 -22.66 -24.53
CA GLU A 249 9.46 -22.09 -24.40
C GLU A 249 9.93 -21.89 -22.94
N TYR A 250 9.02 -21.80 -21.97
CA TYR A 250 9.40 -21.73 -20.55
C TYR A 250 9.51 -23.10 -19.87
N ALA A 251 9.33 -24.19 -20.62
CA ALA A 251 9.55 -25.52 -20.06
C ALA A 251 11.03 -25.67 -19.74
N LYS A 252 11.38 -26.02 -18.50
CA LYS A 252 12.76 -26.40 -18.18
C LYS A 252 13.13 -27.57 -19.09
N GLU A 253 14.14 -27.36 -19.93
CA GLU A 253 14.75 -28.49 -20.61
C GLU A 253 15.34 -29.38 -19.51
N GLU A 254 15.02 -30.67 -19.54
CA GLU A 254 15.76 -31.67 -18.77
C GLU A 254 17.20 -31.64 -19.30
N SER A 255 18.00 -30.70 -18.81
CA SER A 255 19.43 -30.73 -18.97
C SER A 255 19.87 -32.03 -18.32
N GLY A 256 20.31 -32.99 -19.13
CA GLY A 256 20.78 -34.28 -18.65
C GLY A 256 21.69 -34.09 -17.43
N GLU A 257 21.38 -34.85 -16.38
CA GLU A 257 22.08 -34.97 -15.10
C GLU A 257 23.55 -34.51 -15.14
N GLU A 258 23.87 -33.30 -14.63
CA GLU A 258 25.22 -33.02 -14.06
C GLU A 258 25.40 -31.67 -13.32
N ALA A 259 24.44 -30.73 -13.29
CA ALA A 259 24.74 -29.33 -12.89
C ALA A 259 24.02 -28.77 -11.64
N SER A 260 23.81 -29.54 -10.57
CA SER A 260 23.07 -29.05 -9.38
C SER A 260 23.82 -29.14 -8.03
N ALA A 261 25.15 -29.29 -8.02
CA ALA A 261 25.92 -29.38 -6.77
C ALA A 261 26.82 -28.16 -6.48
N ASP A 262 27.16 -27.33 -7.45
CA ASP A 262 28.28 -26.36 -7.31
C ASP A 262 27.88 -24.90 -6.97
N LEU A 263 26.59 -24.58 -6.88
CA LEU A 263 26.14 -23.18 -6.76
C LEU A 263 25.87 -22.68 -5.33
N LEU A 264 26.04 -23.52 -4.30
CA LEU A 264 25.68 -23.18 -2.91
C LEU A 264 26.87 -23.11 -1.93
N GLU A 265 28.11 -23.33 -2.38
CA GLU A 265 29.28 -23.43 -1.48
C GLU A 265 30.34 -22.34 -1.67
N SER A 266 30.12 -21.36 -2.56
CA SER A 266 31.15 -20.36 -2.95
C SER A 266 31.13 -19.02 -2.19
N HIS A 267 30.33 -18.82 -1.15
CA HIS A 267 30.29 -17.52 -0.43
C HIS A 267 30.56 -17.65 1.08
N ARG A 268 31.80 -18.01 1.43
CA ARG A 268 32.34 -17.82 2.79
C ARG A 268 33.88 -17.80 2.80
N SER A 269 34.49 -16.74 2.29
CA SER A 269 35.75 -16.18 2.77
C SER A 269 36.13 -14.96 1.93
N MET A 270 35.96 -13.78 2.51
CA MET A 270 36.75 -12.61 2.13
C MET A 270 37.31 -12.00 3.41
N ASP A 271 38.56 -11.59 3.29
CA ASP A 271 39.55 -11.51 4.35
C ASP A 271 39.25 -10.47 5.44
N ALA A 272 39.54 -10.87 6.68
CA ALA A 272 39.49 -10.07 7.89
C ALA A 272 40.81 -9.32 8.07
N GLU A 273 40.88 -8.06 7.64
CA GLU A 273 41.85 -7.07 8.13
C GLU A 273 41.44 -5.65 7.69
N SER A 274 40.49 -5.01 8.40
CA SER A 274 40.52 -3.54 8.58
C SER A 274 39.60 -3.06 9.71
N ASP A 275 40.26 -2.49 10.73
CA ASP A 275 39.91 -1.31 11.51
C ASP A 275 38.67 -1.21 12.45
N TYR A 276 39.05 -0.88 13.68
CA TYR A 276 38.39 -0.88 14.98
C TYR A 276 37.33 0.22 15.18
N PHE A 277 36.68 0.70 14.10
CA PHE A 277 35.75 1.84 14.14
C PHE A 277 34.32 1.53 13.64
N GLN A 278 33.98 0.25 13.40
CA GLN A 278 32.74 -0.10 12.67
C GLN A 278 31.57 -0.66 13.49
N GLU A 279 31.77 -1.16 14.71
CA GLU A 279 30.65 -1.78 15.46
C GLU A 279 29.60 -0.75 15.91
N ASP A 280 30.01 0.38 16.49
CA ASP A 280 29.06 1.36 17.06
C ASP A 280 28.21 2.08 15.98
N ALA A 281 28.79 2.33 14.79
CA ALA A 281 28.08 2.97 13.69
C ALA A 281 27.06 2.02 13.02
N GLN A 282 27.32 0.71 13.06
CA GLN A 282 26.44 -0.30 12.47
C GLN A 282 25.15 -0.46 13.28
N ASP A 283 25.25 -0.45 14.62
CA ASP A 283 24.10 -0.56 15.52
C ASP A 283 23.15 0.65 15.40
N GLY A 284 23.72 1.85 15.28
CA GLY A 284 22.93 3.07 15.11
C GLY A 284 22.16 3.11 13.79
N LEU A 285 22.79 2.71 12.69
CA LEU A 285 22.14 2.67 11.37
C LEU A 285 21.09 1.56 11.27
N SER A 286 21.34 0.39 11.85
CA SER A 286 20.36 -0.69 11.95
C SER A 286 19.12 -0.26 12.73
N THR A 287 19.32 0.48 13.82
CA THR A 287 18.22 1.06 14.62
C THR A 287 17.39 2.02 13.79
N LEU A 288 18.03 2.89 13.01
CA LEU A 288 17.34 3.85 12.14
C LEU A 288 16.52 3.14 11.05
N LEU A 289 17.03 2.07 10.45
CA LEU A 289 16.28 1.29 9.46
C LEU A 289 15.07 0.59 10.08
N SER A 290 15.25 -0.05 11.23
CA SER A 290 14.14 -0.65 11.98
C SER A 290 13.07 0.41 12.28
N ALA A 291 13.48 1.60 12.71
CA ALA A 291 12.58 2.72 12.99
C ALA A 291 11.86 3.23 11.73
N SER A 292 12.52 3.17 10.56
CA SER A 292 11.93 3.54 9.27
C SER A 292 10.80 2.60 8.80
N GLY A 293 10.54 1.52 9.54
CA GLY A 293 9.52 0.53 9.22
C GLY A 293 10.00 -0.54 8.24
N LEU A 294 11.31 -0.67 8.03
CA LEU A 294 11.88 -1.84 7.36
C LEU A 294 11.79 -3.04 8.30
N PRO A 295 11.31 -4.20 7.82
CA PRO A 295 11.19 -5.37 8.67
C PRO A 295 12.58 -5.95 9.00
N GLN A 296 12.72 -6.48 10.21
CA GLN A 296 13.97 -7.08 10.71
C GLN A 296 14.55 -8.17 9.79
N CYS A 297 13.70 -8.87 9.03
CA CYS A 297 14.15 -9.85 8.05
C CYS A 297 15.07 -9.23 6.99
N THR A 298 14.93 -7.93 6.69
CA THR A 298 15.80 -7.25 5.72
C THR A 298 17.16 -6.86 6.30
N ASP A 299 17.33 -6.81 7.62
CA ASP A 299 18.57 -6.31 8.24
C ASP A 299 19.79 -7.13 7.79
N ALA A 300 19.65 -8.46 7.74
CA ALA A 300 20.70 -9.37 7.28
C ALA A 300 21.05 -9.14 5.79
N CYS A 301 20.05 -8.80 4.96
CA CYS A 301 20.27 -8.52 3.54
C CYS A 301 20.86 -7.12 3.29
N LEU A 302 20.59 -6.16 4.17
CA LEU A 302 20.97 -4.76 3.99
C LEU A 302 22.32 -4.41 4.63
N SER A 303 22.83 -5.22 5.56
CA SER A 303 24.07 -4.92 6.29
C SER A 303 25.23 -4.47 5.37
N ASP A 304 25.57 -5.25 4.34
CA ASP A 304 26.67 -4.90 3.42
C ASP A 304 26.37 -3.66 2.57
N LEU A 305 25.09 -3.49 2.20
CA LEU A 305 24.64 -2.33 1.45
C LEU A 305 24.80 -1.05 2.27
N LEU A 306 24.45 -1.10 3.56
CA LEU A 306 24.56 0.02 4.48
C LEU A 306 26.00 0.39 4.77
N LEU A 307 26.88 -0.60 4.96
CA LEU A 307 28.30 -0.37 5.11
C LEU A 307 28.90 0.29 3.86
N ALA A 308 28.48 -0.15 2.66
CA ALA A 308 28.88 0.48 1.41
C ALA A 308 28.32 1.90 1.27
N ALA A 309 27.08 2.15 1.69
CA ALA A 309 26.47 3.47 1.68
C ALA A 309 27.17 4.44 2.63
N ASN A 310 27.59 3.98 3.81
CA ASN A 310 28.33 4.81 4.76
C ASN A 310 29.65 5.35 4.18
N LYS A 311 30.36 4.53 3.41
CA LYS A 311 31.60 4.93 2.71
C LYS A 311 31.40 6.04 1.67
N ILE A 312 30.17 6.29 1.20
CA ILE A 312 29.89 7.40 0.29
C ILE A 312 30.04 8.74 1.02
N PHE A 313 29.74 8.79 2.32
CA PHE A 313 29.83 9.99 3.16
C PHE A 313 31.28 10.37 3.51
N ASP A 314 32.26 9.51 3.26
CA ASP A 314 33.68 9.83 3.44
C ASP A 314 34.20 10.84 2.37
N PHE A 315 33.44 11.03 1.29
CA PHE A 315 33.79 11.88 0.15
C PHE A 315 35.21 11.66 -0.38
N ASN A 316 35.67 10.41 -0.34
CA ASN A 316 36.98 9.99 -0.79
C ASN A 316 36.82 8.80 -1.73
N ASN A 317 37.28 8.95 -2.97
CA ASN A 317 37.14 7.96 -4.03
C ASN A 317 35.67 7.59 -4.28
N THR A 318 34.78 8.59 -4.28
CA THR A 318 33.33 8.37 -4.27
C THR A 318 32.84 7.57 -5.48
N LEU A 319 33.44 7.73 -6.67
CA LEU A 319 33.09 6.91 -7.84
C LEU A 319 33.31 5.41 -7.60
N HIS A 320 34.43 5.04 -7.00
CA HIS A 320 34.73 3.65 -6.69
C HIS A 320 33.80 3.12 -5.59
N ASN A 321 33.50 3.94 -4.58
CA ASN A 321 32.55 3.57 -3.53
C ASN A 321 31.13 3.38 -4.11
N PHE A 322 30.74 4.15 -5.14
CA PHE A 322 29.49 3.92 -5.89
C PHE A 322 29.49 2.57 -6.64
N GLU A 323 30.61 2.16 -7.25
CA GLU A 323 30.71 0.84 -7.88
C GLU A 323 30.53 -0.28 -6.83
N GLN A 324 31.16 -0.13 -5.66
CA GLN A 324 30.99 -1.05 -4.54
C GLN A 324 29.53 -1.07 -4.05
N LEU A 325 28.91 0.11 -3.90
CA LEU A 325 27.51 0.27 -3.50
C LEU A 325 26.56 -0.44 -4.47
N CYS A 326 26.80 -0.33 -5.78
CA CYS A 326 25.99 -1.02 -6.77
C CYS A 326 26.16 -2.54 -6.71
N SER A 327 27.37 -3.03 -6.46
CA SER A 327 27.60 -4.46 -6.28
C SER A 327 26.91 -5.00 -5.03
N THR A 328 26.93 -4.26 -3.91
CA THR A 328 26.22 -4.69 -2.69
C THR A 328 24.71 -4.53 -2.82
N TYR A 329 24.23 -3.55 -3.58
CA TYR A 329 22.82 -3.38 -3.90
C TYR A 329 22.25 -4.57 -4.69
N ASP A 330 22.97 -5.09 -5.68
CA ASP A 330 22.54 -6.27 -6.43
C ASP A 330 22.43 -7.50 -5.51
N ASN A 331 23.41 -7.71 -4.62
CA ASN A 331 23.39 -8.78 -3.63
C ASN A 331 22.23 -8.62 -2.63
N ALA A 332 22.04 -7.41 -2.09
CA ALA A 332 20.96 -7.10 -1.17
C ALA A 332 19.59 -7.30 -1.83
N SER A 333 19.43 -6.87 -3.08
CA SER A 333 18.19 -7.05 -3.84
C SER A 333 17.88 -8.52 -4.08
N LEU A 334 18.88 -9.33 -4.44
CA LEU A 334 18.72 -10.78 -4.57
C LEU A 334 18.41 -11.44 -3.23
N CYS A 335 19.06 -11.03 -2.15
CA CYS A 335 18.79 -11.52 -0.80
C CYS A 335 17.35 -11.22 -0.38
N VAL A 336 16.91 -9.97 -0.49
CA VAL A 336 15.54 -9.55 -0.15
C VAL A 336 14.51 -10.27 -1.03
N ALA A 337 14.78 -10.46 -2.32
CA ALA A 337 13.94 -11.26 -3.20
C ALA A 337 13.92 -12.75 -2.83
N SER A 338 15.03 -13.30 -2.32
CA SER A 338 15.09 -14.71 -1.88
C SER A 338 14.37 -14.93 -0.54
N GLN A 339 14.29 -13.89 0.31
CA GLN A 339 13.60 -13.91 1.61
C GLN A 339 12.17 -13.38 1.54
N GLU A 340 11.60 -13.29 0.34
CA GLU A 340 10.28 -12.71 0.08
C GLU A 340 9.15 -13.36 0.90
N ILE A 341 9.32 -14.61 1.34
CA ILE A 341 8.39 -15.33 2.23
C ILE A 341 8.35 -14.72 3.64
N GLU A 342 9.48 -14.24 4.16
CA GLU A 342 9.61 -13.67 5.51
C GLU A 342 9.47 -12.14 5.50
N CYS A 343 9.71 -11.49 4.36
CA CYS A 343 9.72 -10.03 4.21
C CYS A 343 8.49 -9.49 3.44
N VAL A 344 7.35 -9.38 4.13
CA VAL A 344 6.06 -8.87 3.60
C VAL A 344 6.12 -7.41 3.06
N HIS A 345 7.21 -6.68 3.33
CA HIS A 345 7.36 -5.26 2.95
C HIS A 345 8.27 -5.02 1.74
N MET A 346 8.24 -5.90 0.73
CA MET A 346 9.00 -5.69 -0.52
C MET A 346 8.71 -4.33 -1.19
N ALA A 347 7.48 -3.83 -1.09
CA ALA A 347 7.12 -2.52 -1.63
C ALA A 347 7.93 -1.37 -0.99
N SER A 348 8.15 -1.42 0.34
CA SER A 348 8.93 -0.41 1.05
C SER A 348 10.40 -0.45 0.62
N PHE A 349 10.97 -1.65 0.47
CA PHE A 349 12.33 -1.81 -0.06
C PHE A 349 12.43 -1.30 -1.51
N ALA A 350 11.49 -1.66 -2.38
CA ALA A 350 11.48 -1.23 -3.78
C ALA A 350 11.34 0.29 -3.92
N VAL A 351 10.56 0.95 -3.05
CA VAL A 351 10.46 2.43 -3.01
C VAL A 351 11.75 3.02 -2.46
N GLY A 352 12.21 2.58 -1.30
CA GLY A 352 13.41 3.10 -0.63
C GLY A 352 14.70 2.94 -1.45
N ALA A 353 14.85 1.79 -2.13
CA ALA A 353 16.01 1.48 -2.95
C ALA A 353 15.86 1.92 -4.41
N SER A 354 14.75 2.57 -4.79
CA SER A 354 14.51 2.96 -6.19
C SER A 354 15.56 3.92 -6.76
N GLY A 355 16.22 4.71 -5.90
CA GLY A 355 17.34 5.55 -6.32
C GLY A 355 18.60 4.76 -6.65
N LEU A 356 18.88 3.71 -5.89
CA LEU A 356 19.96 2.77 -6.15
C LEU A 356 19.67 1.95 -7.41
N GLU A 357 18.43 1.51 -7.59
CA GLU A 357 17.99 0.83 -8.80
C GLU A 357 18.22 1.72 -10.04
N GLU A 358 17.83 2.99 -9.96
CA GLU A 358 17.99 3.95 -11.05
C GLU A 358 19.47 4.14 -11.41
N ILE A 359 20.36 4.38 -10.45
CA ILE A 359 21.78 4.65 -10.73
C ILE A 359 22.55 3.37 -11.11
N CYS A 360 22.25 2.23 -10.47
CA CYS A 360 23.02 1.00 -10.63
C CYS A 360 22.54 0.13 -11.80
N LYS A 361 21.27 0.23 -12.20
CA LYS A 361 20.71 -0.57 -13.30
C LYS A 361 20.29 0.30 -14.48
N THR A 362 19.34 1.22 -14.26
CA THR A 362 18.72 1.98 -15.36
C THR A 362 19.69 2.95 -16.04
N LYS A 363 20.45 3.72 -15.25
CA LYS A 363 21.36 4.77 -15.72
C LYS A 363 22.83 4.40 -15.61
N LYS A 364 23.18 3.15 -15.34
CA LYS A 364 24.57 2.67 -15.21
C LYS A 364 25.46 3.12 -16.37
N GLU A 365 24.99 2.95 -17.60
CA GLU A 365 25.73 3.32 -18.81
C GLU A 365 25.82 4.85 -19.01
N GLN A 366 24.84 5.62 -18.54
CA GLN A 366 24.88 7.07 -18.59
C GLN A 366 25.93 7.59 -17.59
N PHE A 367 25.90 7.06 -16.36
CA PHE A 367 26.89 7.37 -15.34
C PHE A 367 28.31 6.98 -15.76
N ALA A 368 28.49 5.80 -16.36
CA ALA A 368 29.77 5.35 -16.90
C ALA A 368 30.35 6.31 -17.95
N ARG A 369 29.51 6.94 -18.78
CA ARG A 369 29.95 7.97 -19.75
C ARG A 369 30.49 9.23 -19.06
N HIS A 370 29.98 9.56 -17.88
CA HIS A 370 30.41 10.72 -17.10
C HIS A 370 31.58 10.44 -16.16
N SER A 371 31.95 9.18 -15.93
CA SER A 371 33.03 8.77 -15.01
C SER A 371 34.34 9.56 -15.16
N SER A 372 34.81 9.73 -16.40
CA SER A 372 36.04 10.48 -16.69
C SER A 372 35.99 11.96 -16.30
N CYS A 373 34.81 12.58 -16.36
CA CYS A 373 34.58 13.95 -15.89
C CYS A 373 34.35 14.01 -14.38
N LEU A 374 33.58 13.07 -13.84
CA LEU A 374 33.23 13.04 -12.43
C LEU A 374 34.44 12.76 -11.53
N SER A 375 35.35 11.89 -11.95
CA SER A 375 36.51 11.46 -11.14
C SER A 375 37.31 12.61 -10.52
N PRO A 376 37.70 13.68 -11.25
CA PRO A 376 38.41 14.81 -10.65
C PRO A 376 37.53 15.80 -9.85
N HIS A 377 36.20 15.69 -9.91
CA HIS A 377 35.29 16.74 -9.41
C HIS A 377 34.34 16.28 -8.29
N ILE A 378 33.97 15.00 -8.24
CA ILE A 378 32.88 14.52 -7.40
C ILE A 378 33.18 14.66 -5.90
N ASP A 379 34.35 14.21 -5.45
CA ASP A 379 34.76 14.27 -4.04
C ASP A 379 34.80 15.73 -3.53
N SER A 380 35.39 16.63 -4.33
CA SER A 380 35.46 18.06 -3.99
C SER A 380 34.09 18.72 -3.99
N ALA A 381 33.21 18.35 -4.93
CA ALA A 381 31.86 18.89 -4.99
C ALA A 381 31.03 18.45 -3.78
N LEU A 382 31.07 17.15 -3.44
CA LEU A 382 30.36 16.59 -2.29
C LEU A 382 30.85 17.19 -0.98
N SER A 383 32.17 17.25 -0.76
CA SER A 383 32.75 17.86 0.44
C SER A 383 32.36 19.35 0.57
N SER A 384 32.41 20.12 -0.53
CA SER A 384 31.99 21.53 -0.50
C SER A 384 30.50 21.70 -0.22
N CYS A 385 29.66 20.81 -0.76
CA CYS A 385 28.23 20.83 -0.50
C CYS A 385 27.92 20.45 0.95
N ASP A 386 28.60 19.44 1.50
CA ASP A 386 28.41 19.03 2.89
C ASP A 386 28.86 20.12 3.89
N ILE A 387 29.95 20.83 3.63
CA ILE A 387 30.35 21.99 4.46
C ILE A 387 29.23 23.03 4.54
N THR A 388 28.50 23.23 3.44
CA THR A 388 27.43 24.22 3.34
C THR A 388 26.12 23.71 3.95
N CYS A 389 25.77 22.46 3.67
CA CYS A 389 24.47 21.87 4.00
C CYS A 389 24.46 21.09 5.32
N GLN A 390 25.64 20.75 5.83
CA GLN A 390 25.92 20.02 7.07
C GLN A 390 25.19 18.67 7.14
N LEU A 391 25.06 17.96 6.00
CA LEU A 391 24.31 16.71 5.93
C LEU A 391 24.93 15.64 6.82
N THR A 392 26.25 15.43 6.72
CA THR A 392 26.95 14.43 7.53
C THR A 392 26.79 14.72 9.02
N SER A 393 26.87 15.99 9.43
CA SER A 393 26.66 16.37 10.84
C SER A 393 25.23 16.14 11.32
N SER A 394 24.23 16.42 10.47
CA SER A 394 22.82 16.14 10.77
C SER A 394 22.55 14.64 10.89
N VAL A 395 23.13 13.82 10.00
CA VAL A 395 23.03 12.35 10.06
C VAL A 395 23.71 11.80 11.31
N SER A 396 24.94 12.22 11.62
CA SER A 396 25.63 11.77 12.84
C SER A 396 24.83 12.13 14.10
N ARG A 397 24.29 13.35 14.18
CA ARG A 397 23.47 13.76 15.32
C ARG A 397 22.19 12.95 15.45
N LEU A 398 21.57 12.59 14.32
CA LEU A 398 20.41 11.73 14.28
C LEU A 398 20.76 10.34 14.84
N ILE A 399 21.82 9.71 14.29
CA ILE A 399 22.28 8.39 14.73
C ILE A 399 22.67 8.37 16.22
N ASP A 400 23.33 9.42 16.70
CA ASP A 400 23.75 9.57 18.09
C ASP A 400 22.60 9.99 19.03
N SER A 401 21.39 10.25 18.51
CA SER A 401 20.25 10.70 19.31
C SER A 401 19.68 9.52 20.12
N PRO A 402 19.71 9.57 21.47
CA PRO A 402 19.10 8.52 22.29
C PRO A 402 17.58 8.46 22.08
N THR A 403 16.97 9.58 21.69
CA THR A 403 15.53 9.68 21.43
C THR A 403 15.10 8.82 20.25
N ILE A 404 15.95 8.62 19.24
CA ILE A 404 15.61 7.70 18.14
C ILE A 404 15.51 6.26 18.62
N LEU A 405 16.45 5.83 19.45
CA LEU A 405 16.41 4.48 20.00
C LEU A 405 15.16 4.30 20.88
N GLU A 406 14.84 5.29 21.72
CA GLU A 406 13.63 5.28 22.54
C GLU A 406 12.35 5.26 21.70
N SER A 407 12.24 6.12 20.68
CA SER A 407 11.09 6.17 19.77
C SER A 407 10.95 4.89 18.94
N ALA A 408 12.06 4.31 18.46
CA ALA A 408 12.06 3.05 17.72
C ALA A 408 11.60 1.87 18.60
N GLN A 409 12.05 1.81 19.85
CA GLN A 409 11.64 0.78 20.81
C GLN A 409 10.18 0.95 21.26
N ALA A 410 9.70 2.18 21.32
CA ALA A 410 8.32 2.51 21.71
C ALA A 410 7.31 2.42 20.55
N ASP A 411 7.76 2.16 19.31
CA ASP A 411 6.96 2.30 18.08
C ASP A 411 6.29 3.70 17.95
N ASP A 412 6.96 4.73 18.49
CA ASP A 412 6.51 6.12 18.41
C ASP A 412 7.00 6.76 17.10
N ARG A 413 6.24 6.51 16.04
CA ARG A 413 6.55 7.05 14.70
C ARG A 413 6.51 8.56 14.64
N ILE A 414 5.65 9.20 15.44
CA ILE A 414 5.54 10.67 15.45
C ILE A 414 6.80 11.26 16.08
N GLY A 415 7.24 10.71 17.21
CA GLY A 415 8.52 11.08 17.84
C GLY A 415 9.69 10.88 16.89
N LEU A 416 9.74 9.74 16.20
CA LEU A 416 10.78 9.47 15.20
C LEU A 416 10.79 10.52 14.06
N TYR A 417 9.62 10.89 13.53
CA TYR A 417 9.57 11.90 12.48
C TYR A 417 10.05 13.26 12.96
N GLN A 418 9.78 13.63 14.21
CA GLN A 418 10.31 14.87 14.80
C GLN A 418 11.83 14.87 14.87
N GLU A 419 12.45 13.74 15.24
CA GLU A 419 13.92 13.60 15.25
C GLU A 419 14.53 13.75 13.85
N ILE A 420 13.83 13.32 12.80
CA ILE A 420 14.27 13.44 11.40
C ILE A 420 14.12 14.88 10.86
N ALA A 421 13.31 15.73 11.48
CA ALA A 421 13.00 17.07 10.96
C ALA A 421 14.24 17.91 10.56
N PRO A 422 15.36 17.93 11.34
CA PRO A 422 16.56 18.69 10.97
C PRO A 422 17.32 18.10 9.77
N LEU A 423 17.16 16.81 9.48
CA LEU A 423 17.82 16.15 8.35
C LEU A 423 17.24 16.61 7.02
N CYS A 424 15.93 16.87 6.97
CA CYS A 424 15.22 17.20 5.75
C CYS A 424 15.79 18.42 4.99
N PRO A 425 15.96 19.61 5.60
CA PRO A 425 16.54 20.76 4.90
C PRO A 425 18.01 20.54 4.53
N SER A 426 18.80 19.86 5.37
CA SER A 426 20.20 19.48 5.03
C SER A 426 20.26 18.59 3.80
N MET A 427 19.37 17.61 3.69
CA MET A 427 19.31 16.71 2.54
C MET A 427 18.86 17.46 1.27
N GLY A 428 17.82 18.31 1.36
CA GLY A 428 17.38 19.13 0.22
C GLY A 428 18.48 20.07 -0.27
N CYS A 429 19.18 20.72 0.66
CA CYS A 429 20.36 21.55 0.39
C CYS A 429 21.44 20.76 -0.34
N MET A 430 21.80 19.58 0.19
CA MET A 430 22.88 18.75 -0.34
C MET A 430 22.57 18.32 -1.77
N VAL A 431 21.37 17.80 -2.03
CA VAL A 431 20.97 17.34 -3.35
C VAL A 431 20.99 18.48 -4.37
N SER A 432 20.38 19.62 -4.05
CA SER A 432 20.39 20.80 -4.93
C SER A 432 21.81 21.33 -5.19
N CYS A 433 22.67 21.34 -4.15
CA CYS A 433 24.07 21.73 -4.29
C CYS A 433 24.85 20.77 -5.19
N ILE A 434 24.69 19.46 -5.03
CA ILE A 434 25.33 18.44 -5.88
C ILE A 434 24.94 18.64 -7.34
N ALA A 435 23.64 18.78 -7.62
CA ALA A 435 23.14 19.00 -8.97
C ALA A 435 23.83 20.21 -9.61
N ARG A 436 23.80 21.35 -8.93
CA ARG A 436 24.38 22.61 -9.41
C ARG A 436 25.91 22.53 -9.58
N SER A 437 26.60 22.02 -8.56
CA SER A 437 28.06 21.98 -8.50
C SER A 437 28.63 21.06 -9.57
N LEU A 438 28.07 19.85 -9.71
CA LEU A 438 28.51 18.90 -10.72
C LEU A 438 28.10 19.31 -12.13
N ASN A 439 26.91 19.87 -12.34
CA ASN A 439 26.51 20.34 -13.67
C ASN A 439 27.39 21.50 -14.18
N ARG A 440 28.04 22.25 -13.30
CA ARG A 440 29.01 23.28 -13.71
C ARG A 440 30.20 22.69 -14.49
N TYR A 441 30.61 21.46 -14.16
CA TYR A 441 31.78 20.81 -14.76
C TYR A 441 31.41 19.66 -15.70
N CYS A 442 30.37 18.90 -15.35
CA CYS A 442 30.01 17.61 -15.93
C CYS A 442 28.52 17.51 -16.31
N ALA A 443 27.89 18.56 -16.82
CA ALA A 443 26.48 18.48 -17.21
C ALA A 443 26.19 17.35 -18.22
N PRO A 444 25.06 16.61 -18.09
CA PRO A 444 24.00 16.74 -17.08
C PRO A 444 24.17 15.84 -15.83
N ALA A 445 25.38 15.33 -15.56
CA ALA A 445 25.61 14.29 -14.55
C ALA A 445 25.16 14.68 -13.13
N GLY A 446 25.24 15.97 -12.76
CA GLY A 446 24.77 16.45 -11.46
C GLY A 446 23.27 16.25 -11.29
N SER A 447 22.48 16.62 -12.31
CA SER A 447 21.03 16.40 -12.28
C SER A 447 20.68 14.92 -12.32
N GLU A 448 21.40 14.09 -13.08
CA GLU A 448 21.16 12.64 -13.11
C GLU A 448 21.40 11.98 -11.75
N ILE A 449 22.46 12.38 -11.04
CA ILE A 449 22.73 11.93 -9.67
C ILE A 449 21.63 12.39 -8.73
N ALA A 450 21.25 13.68 -8.78
CA ALA A 450 20.20 14.24 -7.92
C ALA A 450 18.84 13.57 -8.16
N GLU A 451 18.46 13.33 -9.41
CA GLU A 451 17.24 12.61 -9.78
C GLU A 451 17.24 11.18 -9.21
N SER A 452 18.38 10.49 -9.28
CA SER A 452 18.54 9.16 -8.72
C SER A 452 18.40 9.20 -7.18
N LEU A 453 19.05 10.14 -6.50
CA LEU A 453 18.95 10.31 -5.05
C LEU A 453 17.53 10.64 -4.58
N LEU A 454 16.76 11.40 -5.38
CA LEU A 454 15.39 11.80 -5.05
C LEU A 454 14.32 10.80 -5.51
N ARG A 455 14.69 9.77 -6.28
CA ARG A 455 13.76 8.78 -6.81
C ARG A 455 12.86 8.13 -5.75
N PRO A 456 13.34 7.78 -4.53
CA PRO A 456 12.48 7.25 -3.48
C PRO A 456 11.37 8.22 -3.08
N PHE A 457 11.68 9.52 -2.96
CA PHE A 457 10.71 10.56 -2.61
C PHE A 457 9.72 10.86 -3.73
N VAL A 458 10.17 10.81 -4.99
CA VAL A 458 9.29 10.91 -6.17
C VAL A 458 8.31 9.75 -6.18
N LYS A 459 8.78 8.50 -6.04
CA LYS A 459 7.91 7.32 -6.00
C LYS A 459 6.94 7.37 -4.81
N ALA A 460 7.39 7.79 -3.63
CA ALA A 460 6.54 7.95 -2.46
C ALA A 460 5.46 9.02 -2.69
N SER A 461 5.83 10.18 -3.26
CA SER A 461 4.88 11.25 -3.59
C SER A 461 3.84 10.81 -4.61
N GLU A 462 4.24 10.11 -5.67
CA GLU A 462 3.32 9.51 -6.65
C GLU A 462 2.33 8.54 -6.00
N LEU A 463 2.83 7.69 -5.08
CA LEU A 463 1.97 6.77 -4.33
C LEU A 463 0.96 7.53 -3.46
N LEU A 464 1.40 8.55 -2.71
CA LEU A 464 0.50 9.37 -1.90
C LEU A 464 -0.56 10.09 -2.74
N ILE A 465 -0.16 10.65 -3.89
CA ILE A 465 -1.10 11.28 -4.83
C ILE A 465 -2.11 10.25 -5.36
N SER A 466 -1.69 9.00 -5.60
CA SER A 466 -2.57 7.94 -6.09
C SER A 466 -3.59 7.45 -5.06
N LEU A 467 -3.33 7.64 -3.76
CA LEU A 467 -4.26 7.29 -2.69
C LEU A 467 -5.45 8.25 -2.61
N GLY A 468 -5.21 9.53 -2.89
CA GLY A 468 -6.24 10.58 -2.83
C GLY A 468 -5.78 11.78 -1.98
N PRO A 469 -6.52 12.90 -2.06
CA PRO A 469 -6.15 14.11 -1.33
C PRO A 469 -6.29 13.96 0.19
N GLU A 470 -7.26 13.18 0.68
CA GLU A 470 -7.49 13.00 2.13
C GLU A 470 -6.34 12.22 2.79
N GLU A 471 -5.90 11.14 2.15
CA GLU A 471 -4.74 10.34 2.59
C GLU A 471 -3.44 11.14 2.47
N PHE A 472 -3.29 11.92 1.39
CA PHE A 472 -2.16 12.81 1.20
C PHE A 472 -2.05 13.84 2.33
N ASP A 473 -3.15 14.53 2.66
CA ASP A 473 -3.19 15.54 3.72
C ASP A 473 -2.92 14.92 5.10
N THR A 474 -3.42 13.71 5.34
CA THR A 474 -3.16 12.96 6.58
C THR A 474 -1.67 12.65 6.75
N VAL A 475 -1.02 12.11 5.70
CA VAL A 475 0.42 11.81 5.74
C VAL A 475 1.23 13.10 5.89
N ARG A 476 0.87 14.14 5.13
CA ARG A 476 1.53 15.44 5.21
C ARG A 476 1.43 16.08 6.60
N ALA A 477 0.27 15.96 7.26
CA ALA A 477 0.07 16.45 8.62
C ALA A 477 0.91 15.69 9.66
N THR A 478 1.28 14.44 9.37
CA THR A 478 2.12 13.61 10.25
C THR A 478 3.61 13.93 10.08
N LEU A 479 4.01 14.48 8.92
CA LEU A 479 5.38 14.87 8.65
C LEU A 479 5.71 16.26 9.23
N PRO A 480 6.93 16.46 9.78
CA PRO A 480 7.41 17.79 10.12
C PRO A 480 7.37 18.71 8.90
N SER A 481 7.05 19.99 9.12
CA SER A 481 6.97 20.99 8.05
C SER A 481 8.27 21.09 7.24
N ALA A 482 9.42 20.93 7.89
CA ALA A 482 10.74 20.92 7.24
C ALA A 482 10.90 19.79 6.21
N CYS A 483 10.12 18.71 6.33
CA CYS A 483 10.15 17.55 5.44
C CYS A 483 9.09 17.61 4.33
N HIS A 484 8.21 18.62 4.32
CA HIS A 484 7.18 18.77 3.28
C HIS A 484 7.76 18.92 1.88
N ILE A 485 9.02 19.35 1.77
CA ILE A 485 9.75 19.45 0.50
C ILE A 485 9.89 18.10 -0.21
N PHE A 486 9.84 16.97 0.51
CA PHE A 486 9.97 15.63 -0.07
C PHE A 486 8.65 14.99 -0.51
N VAL A 487 7.51 15.61 -0.19
CA VAL A 487 6.18 15.19 -0.69
C VAL A 487 5.66 16.11 -1.79
N SER A 488 6.45 17.10 -2.20
CA SER A 488 6.14 18.10 -3.21
C SER A 488 6.91 17.81 -4.49
N LEU A 489 6.23 17.30 -5.52
CA LEU A 489 6.86 16.99 -6.81
C LEU A 489 7.57 18.21 -7.44
N THR A 490 7.04 19.42 -7.20
CA THR A 490 7.65 20.67 -7.67
C THR A 490 8.97 20.95 -6.94
N ASP A 491 8.99 20.84 -5.61
CA ASP A 491 10.21 21.09 -4.84
C ASP A 491 11.29 20.03 -5.16
N LEU A 492 10.88 18.78 -5.39
CA LEU A 492 11.79 17.72 -5.84
C LEU A 492 12.39 18.03 -7.24
N ALA A 493 11.59 18.52 -8.19
CA ALA A 493 12.08 18.90 -9.50
C ALA A 493 13.08 20.07 -9.43
N ASP A 494 12.78 21.09 -8.62
CA ASP A 494 13.67 22.23 -8.38
C ASP A 494 15.03 21.78 -7.80
N MET A 495 15.02 20.78 -6.89
CA MET A 495 16.26 20.19 -6.37
C MET A 495 17.08 19.47 -7.46
N VAL A 496 16.43 18.72 -8.37
CA VAL A 496 17.10 18.05 -9.50
C VAL A 496 17.76 19.05 -10.44
N GLU A 497 17.14 20.22 -10.64
CA GLU A 497 17.71 21.31 -11.45
C GLU A 497 18.80 22.10 -10.70
N GLY A 498 18.97 21.86 -9.40
CA GLY A 498 19.94 22.56 -8.56
C GLY A 498 19.52 23.98 -8.20
N VAL A 499 18.21 24.26 -8.14
CA VAL A 499 17.65 25.56 -7.77
C VAL A 499 17.87 25.84 -6.27
N GLU A 500 18.32 27.06 -5.94
CA GLU A 500 18.42 27.53 -4.55
C GLU A 500 17.04 27.93 -4.03
N SER A 501 16.71 27.51 -2.81
CA SER A 501 15.44 27.84 -2.15
C SER A 501 15.67 28.06 -0.67
N SER A 502 14.88 28.98 -0.08
CA SER A 502 14.87 29.19 1.36
C SER A 502 14.33 27.99 2.14
N LYS A 503 13.52 27.13 1.51
CA LYS A 503 12.91 25.94 2.15
C LYS A 503 13.93 24.86 2.53
N TRP A 504 15.05 24.81 1.81
CA TRP A 504 16.18 23.90 2.08
C TRP A 504 17.48 24.70 2.14
N ALA A 505 17.41 25.90 2.71
CA ALA A 505 18.57 26.71 3.03
C ALA A 505 19.47 25.99 4.04
N SER A 506 20.71 26.47 4.21
CA SER A 506 21.64 25.84 5.14
C SER A 506 21.06 25.84 6.57
N PRO A 507 21.36 24.85 7.43
CA PRO A 507 20.84 24.81 8.80
C PRO A 507 21.07 26.10 9.60
N SER A 508 22.15 26.84 9.32
CA SER A 508 22.39 28.16 9.92
C SER A 508 21.37 29.23 9.48
N GLU A 509 20.93 29.18 8.22
CA GLU A 509 19.89 30.07 7.70
C GLU A 509 18.51 29.64 8.17
N VAL A 510 18.25 28.33 8.22
CA VAL A 510 17.01 27.78 8.77
C VAL A 510 16.88 28.08 10.27
N ALA A 511 17.96 27.99 11.04
CA ALA A 511 17.95 28.40 12.44
C ALA A 511 17.64 29.89 12.61
N ALA A 512 18.15 30.75 11.72
CA ALA A 512 17.80 32.17 11.72
C ALA A 512 16.32 32.40 11.37
N LEU A 513 15.78 31.65 10.40
CA LEU A 513 14.37 31.69 10.03
C LEU A 513 13.45 31.15 11.13
N ALA A 514 13.82 30.05 11.80
CA ALA A 514 13.07 29.47 12.90
C ALA A 514 12.99 30.41 14.11
N VAL A 515 14.04 31.19 14.38
CA VAL A 515 14.00 32.25 15.40
C VAL A 515 13.03 33.36 15.02
N GLU A 516 12.91 33.70 13.73
CA GLU A 516 11.94 34.68 13.26
C GLU A 516 10.50 34.11 13.29
N GLU A 517 10.28 32.86 12.87
CA GLU A 517 8.96 32.20 12.98
C GLU A 517 8.53 32.05 14.44
N ALA A 518 9.44 31.74 15.36
CA ALA A 518 9.14 31.65 16.79
C ALA A 518 8.69 33.01 17.36
N LYS A 519 9.35 34.11 16.95
CA LYS A 519 8.92 35.47 17.32
C LYS A 519 7.55 35.81 16.72
N GLU A 520 7.27 35.37 15.50
CA GLU A 520 5.98 35.60 14.85
C GLU A 520 4.86 34.86 15.57
N ARG A 521 5.08 33.60 15.97
CA ARG A 521 4.13 32.84 16.81
C ARG A 521 3.94 33.46 18.19
N GLU A 522 5.01 33.88 18.87
CA GLU A 522 4.89 34.59 20.15
C GLU A 522 4.08 35.89 20.00
N MET A 523 4.22 36.57 18.87
CA MET A 523 3.45 37.77 18.55
C MET A 523 1.98 37.43 18.31
N GLU A 524 1.67 36.40 17.52
CA GLU A 524 0.30 35.95 17.27
C GLU A 524 -0.39 35.49 18.57
N GLU A 525 0.29 34.71 19.41
CA GLU A 525 -0.22 34.32 20.73
C GLU A 525 -0.49 35.55 21.61
N SER A 526 0.39 36.54 21.59
CA SER A 526 0.18 37.78 22.34
C SER A 526 -1.03 38.57 21.86
N ILE A 527 -1.31 38.57 20.55
CA ILE A 527 -2.49 39.21 19.95
C ILE A 527 -3.76 38.46 20.36
N ILE A 528 -3.76 37.13 20.28
CA ILE A 528 -4.91 36.30 20.67
C ILE A 528 -5.22 36.49 22.15
N VAL A 529 -4.21 36.43 23.02
CA VAL A 529 -4.39 36.69 24.46
C VAL A 529 -4.93 38.09 24.71
N GLY A 530 -4.45 39.09 23.96
CA GLY A 530 -4.97 40.46 24.01
C GLY A 530 -6.46 40.55 23.63
N MET A 531 -6.86 39.90 22.53
CA MET A 531 -8.27 39.85 22.09
C MET A 531 -9.17 39.15 23.12
N MET A 532 -8.69 38.05 23.72
CA MET A 532 -9.44 37.34 24.76
C MET A 532 -9.63 38.20 26.03
N GLN A 533 -8.63 38.98 26.42
CA GLN A 533 -8.73 39.90 27.56
C GLN A 533 -9.72 41.04 27.29
N GLU A 534 -9.74 41.57 26.07
CA GLU A 534 -10.69 42.61 25.66
C GLU A 534 -12.13 42.07 25.66
N GLN A 535 -12.36 40.88 25.11
CA GLN A 535 -13.66 40.21 25.14
C GLN A 535 -14.13 39.93 26.58
N GLN A 536 -13.23 39.47 27.46
CA GLN A 536 -13.56 39.23 28.86
C GLN A 536 -13.89 40.54 29.61
N ALA A 537 -13.26 41.65 29.26
CA ALA A 537 -13.58 42.97 29.81
C ALA A 537 -14.96 43.46 29.34
N GLU A 538 -15.31 43.25 28.07
CA GLU A 538 -16.64 43.56 27.53
C GLU A 538 -17.75 42.73 28.19
N GLU A 539 -17.52 41.42 28.37
CA GLU A 539 -18.47 40.55 29.09
C GLU A 539 -18.64 40.97 30.55
N SER A 540 -17.57 41.40 31.22
CA SER A 540 -17.63 41.92 32.59
C SER A 540 -18.45 43.21 32.69
N LEU A 541 -18.29 44.14 31.74
CA LEU A 541 -19.07 45.36 31.65
C LEU A 541 -20.56 45.06 31.38
N LEU A 542 -20.84 44.12 30.48
CA LEU A 542 -22.21 43.68 30.19
C LEU A 542 -22.86 43.07 31.44
N ALA A 543 -22.15 42.22 32.17
CA ALA A 543 -22.63 41.61 33.40
C ALA A 543 -22.94 42.65 34.49
N GLN A 544 -22.11 43.68 34.64
CA GLN A 544 -22.38 44.80 35.56
C GLN A 544 -23.61 45.60 35.15
N ALA A 545 -23.79 45.88 33.85
CA ALA A 545 -24.97 46.58 33.34
C ALA A 545 -26.27 45.79 33.59
N VAL A 546 -26.24 44.47 33.38
CA VAL A 546 -27.39 43.58 33.66
C VAL A 546 -27.73 43.56 35.15
N LEU A 547 -26.73 43.48 36.03
CA LEU A 547 -26.95 43.56 37.48
C LEU A 547 -27.60 44.89 37.89
N GLN A 548 -27.13 46.00 37.33
CA GLN A 548 -27.69 47.32 37.61
C GLN A 548 -29.14 47.45 37.13
N ASP A 549 -29.48 46.92 35.95
CA ASP A 549 -30.87 46.90 35.47
C ASP A 549 -31.76 46.05 36.39
N LEU A 550 -31.27 44.90 36.84
CA LEU A 550 -32.00 44.02 37.76
C LEU A 550 -32.30 44.70 39.11
N GLU A 551 -31.33 45.41 39.67
CA GLU A 551 -31.53 46.21 40.89
C GLU A 551 -32.57 47.30 40.68
N THR A 552 -32.55 47.95 39.52
CA THR A 552 -33.51 49.00 39.15
C THR A 552 -34.94 48.44 39.02
N GLN A 553 -35.09 47.27 38.39
CA GLN A 553 -36.38 46.56 38.32
C GLN A 553 -36.88 46.15 39.71
N GLN A 554 -36.00 45.69 40.59
CA GLN A 554 -36.37 45.29 41.94
C GLN A 554 -36.83 46.50 42.77
N GLN A 555 -36.19 47.67 42.60
CA GLN A 555 -36.65 48.91 43.22
C GLN A 555 -38.03 49.35 42.70
N LEU A 556 -38.26 49.23 41.39
CA LEU A 556 -39.56 49.55 40.78
C LEU A 556 -40.68 48.64 41.29
N GLN A 557 -40.41 47.34 41.44
CA GLN A 557 -41.36 46.38 42.02
C GLN A 557 -41.71 46.72 43.47
N ARG A 558 -40.72 47.10 44.29
CA ARG A 558 -40.98 47.56 45.67
C ARG A 558 -41.86 48.80 45.69
N ALA A 559 -41.54 49.81 44.88
CA ALA A 559 -42.35 51.04 44.79
C ALA A 559 -43.79 50.75 44.31
N THR A 560 -43.96 49.78 43.41
CA THR A 560 -45.29 49.36 42.93
C THR A 560 -46.08 48.63 44.02
N SER A 561 -45.42 47.76 44.79
CA SER A 561 -46.03 47.07 45.94
C SER A 561 -46.47 48.05 47.01
N ASP A 562 -45.64 49.06 47.31
CA ASP A 562 -45.98 50.11 48.28
C ASP A 562 -47.20 50.93 47.83
N LEU A 563 -47.31 51.23 46.52
CA LEU A 563 -48.49 51.91 45.95
C LEU A 563 -49.77 51.06 46.03
N GLN A 564 -49.67 49.76 45.78
CA GLN A 564 -50.82 48.84 45.91
C GLN A 564 -51.29 48.71 47.35
N GLN A 565 -50.38 48.73 48.33
CA GLN A 565 -50.73 48.67 49.73
C GLN A 565 -51.48 49.93 50.20
N VAL A 566 -51.11 51.11 49.69
CA VAL A 566 -51.85 52.36 49.93
C VAL A 566 -53.25 52.32 49.32
N GLN A 567 -53.43 51.70 48.15
CA GLN A 567 -54.76 51.52 47.56
C GLN A 567 -55.63 50.53 48.34
N HIS A 568 -55.03 49.47 48.91
CA HIS A 568 -55.78 48.50 49.71
C HIS A 568 -56.24 49.08 51.05
N ASP A 569 -55.45 49.97 51.66
CA ASP A 569 -55.85 50.70 52.88
C ASP A 569 -56.98 51.72 52.63
N GLU A 570 -57.25 52.13 51.38
CA GLU A 570 -58.40 52.98 51.03
C GLU A 570 -59.71 52.18 50.79
N ASP A 571 -59.63 50.91 50.41
CA ASP A 571 -60.80 50.07 50.14
C ASP A 571 -61.39 49.39 51.40
N ASP A 572 -60.64 49.31 52.50
CA ASP A 572 -61.10 48.71 53.78
C ASP A 572 -62.14 49.57 54.57
N HIS A 573 -62.65 50.66 53.98
CA HIS A 573 -63.76 51.44 54.54
C HIS A 573 -65.15 51.17 53.95
N HIS A 574 -65.30 50.26 52.99
CA HIS A 574 -66.61 49.91 52.43
C HIS A 574 -66.79 48.41 52.17
N GLU A 575 -66.97 47.61 53.22
CA GLU A 575 -67.76 46.37 53.08
C GLU A 575 -68.46 45.97 54.39
N LEU A 576 -69.70 46.46 54.52
CA LEU A 576 -70.69 45.99 55.49
C LEU A 576 -71.73 45.14 54.74
N GLN A 577 -71.96 43.93 55.26
CA GLN A 577 -73.13 43.07 55.09
C GLN A 577 -73.31 42.34 53.77
N GLN A 578 -73.06 41.01 53.78
CA GLN A 578 -74.14 40.03 53.61
C GLN A 578 -73.73 38.61 54.05
N GLN A 579 -74.68 37.95 54.70
CA GLN A 579 -74.63 36.62 55.32
C GLN A 579 -74.95 35.49 54.30
N PRO A 580 -74.71 34.22 54.68
CA PRO A 580 -74.53 33.10 53.75
C PRO A 580 -75.80 32.27 53.52
N GLU A 581 -75.84 31.51 52.43
CA GLU A 581 -76.72 30.35 52.25
C GLU A 581 -75.96 29.14 51.66
N PRO A 582 -76.44 27.89 51.92
CA PRO A 582 -75.60 26.69 51.89
C PRO A 582 -75.95 25.68 50.78
N GLU A 583 -75.11 24.64 50.71
CA GLU A 583 -75.29 23.32 50.08
C GLU A 583 -75.38 23.22 48.56
N VAL A 584 -74.64 22.24 48.00
CA VAL A 584 -75.18 21.08 47.26
C VAL A 584 -74.00 20.29 46.64
N GLN A 585 -73.83 19.03 47.06
CA GLN A 585 -73.09 18.00 46.31
C GLN A 585 -73.85 17.63 45.03
N PRO A 586 -73.17 17.14 43.98
CA PRO A 586 -73.42 15.74 43.69
C PRO A 586 -72.21 14.94 43.19
N ASP A 587 -72.50 13.65 43.19
CA ASP A 587 -71.70 12.46 42.97
C ASP A 587 -71.59 12.07 41.47
N GLU A 588 -70.76 11.05 41.25
CA GLU A 588 -70.77 10.04 40.17
C GLU A 588 -70.37 10.34 38.70
N SER A 589 -69.23 9.72 38.35
CA SER A 589 -69.04 8.77 37.23
C SER A 589 -68.92 9.27 35.77
N VAL A 590 -67.87 8.80 35.07
CA VAL A 590 -67.94 8.01 33.81
C VAL A 590 -66.52 7.55 33.41
N ASN A 591 -66.48 6.33 32.86
CA ASN A 591 -65.37 5.43 32.59
C ASN A 591 -64.94 5.43 31.10
N TRP A 592 -63.81 4.76 30.83
CA TRP A 592 -63.32 4.14 29.58
C TRP A 592 -62.24 4.85 28.75
N GLY A 593 -61.09 4.17 28.58
CA GLY A 593 -60.21 4.36 27.42
C GLY A 593 -58.71 4.03 27.59
N ARG A 594 -58.33 2.77 27.85
CA ARG A 594 -57.04 2.21 27.35
C ARG A 594 -57.17 2.04 25.81
N PRO A 595 -56.10 1.99 24.98
CA PRO A 595 -54.85 1.24 25.23
C PRO A 595 -53.56 1.84 24.63
N GLY A 596 -52.42 1.15 24.84
CA GLY A 596 -51.32 1.16 23.87
C GLY A 596 -49.97 1.61 24.42
N GLN A 597 -49.26 0.69 25.06
CA GLN A 597 -47.81 0.76 25.25
C GLN A 597 -47.12 0.46 23.90
N ILE A 598 -46.25 1.37 23.44
CA ILE A 598 -45.14 1.09 22.50
C ILE A 598 -43.91 1.88 22.99
N PRO A 599 -42.70 1.31 22.95
CA PRO A 599 -41.59 1.75 23.79
C PRO A 599 -40.73 2.86 23.18
N ARG A 600 -40.08 3.56 24.12
CA ARG A 600 -38.85 4.37 24.04
C ARG A 600 -38.06 4.28 22.72
N SER A 601 -38.03 5.39 21.99
CA SER A 601 -36.91 5.80 21.16
C SER A 601 -36.20 6.96 21.87
N SER A 602 -35.00 6.69 22.37
CA SER A 602 -34.10 7.72 22.89
C SER A 602 -33.46 8.43 21.69
N ARG A 603 -33.90 9.65 21.41
CA ARG A 603 -33.21 10.57 20.51
C ARG A 603 -32.39 11.50 21.40
N MET A 604 -31.07 11.29 21.43
CA MET A 604 -30.12 12.29 21.90
C MET A 604 -30.06 13.39 20.83
N GLU A 605 -30.53 14.58 21.16
CA GLU A 605 -30.11 15.81 20.50
C GLU A 605 -28.83 16.26 21.21
N PHE A 606 -27.73 16.30 20.46
CA PHE A 606 -26.55 17.07 20.83
C PHE A 606 -26.86 18.53 20.54
N ALA A 607 -26.73 19.37 21.56
CA ALA A 607 -26.57 20.80 21.41
C ALA A 607 -25.11 21.07 21.01
N GLU A 608 -24.93 21.77 19.89
CA GLU A 608 -23.65 22.36 19.49
C GLU A 608 -23.30 23.52 20.43
N ILE A 609 -22.02 23.61 20.80
CA ILE A 609 -21.32 24.82 21.23
C ILE A 609 -20.40 25.22 20.08
#